data_AF-A0A830FNR9-F1
#
_entry.id   AF-A0A830FNR9-F1
#
_cell.length_a   1.000
_cell.length_b   1.000
_cell.length_c   1.000
_cell.angle_alpha   90.00
_cell.angle_beta   90.00
_cell.angle_gamma   90.00
#
_symmetry.space_group_name_H-M   'P 1'
#
loop_
_entity.id
_entity.type
_entity.pdbx_description
1 polymer ?
#
loop_
_entity_poly.entity_id
_entity_poly.type
_entity_poly.pdbx_seq_one_letter_code
_entity_poly.pdbx_strand_id
1 'polypeptide(L)'
;MKRTTRHDTTQTHRSSRLTAALNAVDDARDRAADHSNRPSCRDGLTNTLSQARSDIVVATMADEEVRAQRLNNAFSRLRAASENNDVPFDVVHRLREARQLLLAEPEVNA
;
A
#
# COMPACT_ATOMS: atom_id res chain seq x y z
N MET A 1 25.16 -29.07 21.59
CA MET A 1 23.84 -28.40 21.60
C MET A 1 23.93 -27.15 20.73
N LYS A 2 23.35 -27.17 19.52
CA LYS A 2 23.36 -25.98 18.63
C LYS A 2 22.07 -25.20 18.86
N ARG A 3 22.14 -24.08 19.59
CA ARG A 3 21.03 -23.13 19.72
C ARG A 3 20.88 -22.42 18.37
N THR A 4 19.95 -22.87 17.55
CA THR A 4 19.53 -22.17 16.34
C THR A 4 18.75 -20.93 16.77
N THR A 5 19.37 -19.77 16.63
CA THR A 5 18.75 -18.46 16.77
C THR A 5 17.65 -18.35 15.71
N ARG A 6 16.38 -18.54 16.11
CA ARG A 6 15.21 -18.19 15.31
C ARG A 6 15.09 -16.66 15.30
N HIS A 7 16.00 -15.98 14.61
CA HIS A 7 15.83 -14.56 14.33
C HIS A 7 14.78 -14.42 13.22
N ASP A 8 13.63 -13.87 13.59
CA ASP A 8 13.00 -12.77 12.87
C ASP A 8 12.81 -12.86 11.34
N THR A 9 12.50 -14.05 10.82
CA THR A 9 12.08 -14.18 9.42
C THR A 9 10.73 -13.48 9.18
N THR A 10 9.84 -13.46 10.16
CA THR A 10 8.54 -12.80 10.08
C THR A 10 8.66 -11.28 9.95
N GLN A 11 9.48 -10.61 10.76
CA GLN A 11 9.68 -9.16 10.69
C GLN A 11 10.40 -8.73 9.40
N THR A 12 11.34 -9.54 8.91
CA THR A 12 12.06 -9.29 7.66
C THR A 12 11.14 -9.43 6.44
N HIS A 13 10.30 -10.47 6.40
CA HIS A 13 9.31 -10.66 5.34
C HIS A 13 8.18 -9.62 5.40
N ARG A 14 7.83 -9.12 6.58
CA ARG A 14 6.84 -8.06 6.75
C ARG A 14 7.34 -6.73 6.21
N SER A 15 8.58 -6.38 6.53
CA SER A 15 9.23 -5.16 6.04
C SER A 15 9.41 -5.16 4.52
N SER A 16 9.72 -6.32 3.92
CA SER A 16 9.86 -6.42 2.45
C SER A 16 8.53 -6.24 1.71
N ARG A 17 7.41 -6.71 2.29
CA ARG A 17 6.07 -6.54 1.69
C ARG A 17 5.55 -5.12 1.79
N LEU A 18 5.70 -4.46 2.95
CA LEU A 18 5.33 -3.05 3.10
C LEU A 18 6.16 -2.16 2.17
N THR A 19 7.45 -2.46 2.01
CA THR A 19 8.32 -1.78 1.04
C THR A 19 7.84 -2.02 -0.40
N ALA A 20 7.46 -3.24 -0.76
CA ALA A 20 6.90 -3.54 -2.08
C ALA A 20 5.56 -2.82 -2.31
N ALA A 21 4.70 -2.75 -1.30
CA ALA A 21 3.44 -2.02 -1.37
C ALA A 21 3.68 -0.52 -1.57
N LEU A 22 4.64 0.06 -0.86
CA LEU A 22 5.06 1.46 -1.06
C LEU A 22 5.54 1.71 -2.49
N ASN A 23 6.41 0.85 -3.01
CA ASN A 23 6.90 0.97 -4.39
C ASN A 23 5.77 0.89 -5.42
N ALA A 24 4.78 0.00 -5.21
CA ALA A 24 3.63 -0.11 -6.09
C ALA A 24 2.72 1.15 -6.03
N VAL A 25 2.58 1.76 -4.85
CA VAL A 25 1.84 3.03 -4.69
C VAL A 25 2.58 4.19 -5.34
N ASP A 26 3.90 4.25 -5.21
CA ASP A 26 4.73 5.29 -5.84
C ASP A 26 4.68 5.15 -7.39
N ASP A 27 4.83 3.94 -7.95
CA ASP A 27 4.69 3.71 -9.41
C ASP A 27 3.28 4.07 -9.91
N ALA A 28 2.23 3.71 -9.15
CA ALA A 28 0.85 4.10 -9.48
C ALA A 28 0.67 5.62 -9.51
N ARG A 29 1.35 6.33 -8.59
CA ARG A 29 1.27 7.80 -8.47
C ARG A 29 2.00 8.49 -9.61
N ASP A 30 3.19 8.02 -9.98
CA ASP A 30 3.97 8.58 -11.09
C ASP A 30 3.21 8.40 -12.41
N ARG A 31 2.68 7.19 -12.64
CA ARG A 31 1.81 6.92 -13.80
C ARG A 31 0.55 7.77 -13.81
N ALA A 32 -0.08 7.96 -12.65
CA ALA A 32 -1.24 8.84 -12.52
C ALA A 32 -0.90 10.30 -12.88
N ALA A 33 0.31 10.76 -12.55
CA ALA A 33 0.77 12.10 -12.88
C ALA A 33 0.97 12.28 -14.40
N ASP A 34 1.44 11.23 -15.08
CA ASP A 34 1.69 11.23 -16.53
C ASP A 34 0.41 11.08 -17.37
N HIS A 35 -0.59 10.34 -16.87
CA HIS A 35 -1.70 9.88 -17.70
C HIS A 35 -2.92 10.81 -17.85
N SER A 36 -2.99 11.95 -17.18
CA SER A 36 -4.23 12.74 -17.17
C SER A 36 -4.20 14.00 -18.03
N ASN A 37 -4.98 13.99 -19.12
CA ASN A 37 -5.41 15.18 -19.85
C ASN A 37 -6.45 16.03 -19.05
N ARG A 38 -6.85 15.60 -17.85
CA ARG A 38 -7.79 16.29 -16.95
C ARG A 38 -7.13 16.58 -15.59
N PRO A 39 -6.69 17.82 -15.31
CA PRO A 39 -5.95 18.16 -14.09
C PRO A 39 -6.68 17.80 -12.79
N SER A 40 -8.00 17.99 -12.72
CA SER A 40 -8.79 17.74 -11.51
C SER A 40 -8.87 16.26 -11.10
N CYS A 41 -9.03 15.35 -12.06
CA CYS A 41 -9.01 13.91 -11.78
C CYS A 41 -7.59 13.43 -11.39
N ARG A 42 -6.56 14.04 -11.99
CA ARG A 42 -5.15 13.78 -11.66
C ARG A 42 -4.83 14.14 -10.22
N ASP A 43 -5.22 15.35 -9.81
CA ASP A 43 -4.92 15.89 -8.50
C ASP A 43 -5.67 15.11 -7.40
N GLY A 44 -6.91 14.70 -7.67
CA GLY A 44 -7.67 13.83 -6.77
C GLY A 44 -7.05 12.43 -6.58
N LEU A 45 -6.62 11.79 -7.67
CA LEU A 45 -5.97 10.48 -7.62
C LEU A 45 -4.60 10.56 -6.93
N THR A 46 -3.73 11.48 -7.34
CA THR A 46 -2.40 11.66 -6.73
C THR A 46 -2.45 12.03 -5.26
N ASN A 47 -3.45 12.82 -4.83
CA ASN A 47 -3.70 13.08 -3.40
C ASN A 47 -4.12 11.80 -2.65
N THR A 48 -5.04 11.01 -3.23
CA THR A 48 -5.45 9.71 -2.65
C THR A 48 -4.26 8.76 -2.48
N LEU A 49 -3.39 8.68 -3.48
CA LEU A 49 -2.18 7.84 -3.44
C LEU A 49 -1.15 8.36 -2.45
N SER A 50 -0.98 9.67 -2.34
CA SER A 50 -0.10 10.29 -1.34
C SER A 50 -0.56 9.99 0.09
N GLN A 51 -1.87 10.01 0.34
CA GLN A 51 -2.44 9.65 1.64
C GLN A 51 -2.28 8.15 1.93
N ALA A 52 -2.55 7.28 0.95
CA ALA A 52 -2.34 5.84 1.10
C ALA A 52 -0.86 5.51 1.40
N ARG A 53 0.08 6.15 0.69
CA ARG A 53 1.51 6.05 0.96
C ARG A 53 1.84 6.47 2.38
N SER A 54 1.33 7.62 2.81
CA SER A 54 1.55 8.11 4.18
C SER A 54 1.04 7.13 5.23
N ASP A 55 -0.13 6.53 5.01
CA ASP A 55 -0.69 5.53 5.92
C ASP A 55 0.22 4.28 5.97
N ILE A 56 0.76 3.80 4.84
CA ILE A 56 1.71 2.68 4.82
C ILE A 56 3.03 3.03 5.53
N VAL A 57 3.57 4.24 5.32
CA VAL A 57 4.79 4.68 6.03
C VAL A 57 4.55 4.73 7.53
N VAL A 58 3.46 5.34 7.99
CA VAL A 58 3.13 5.38 9.42
C VAL A 58 2.96 3.97 9.97
N ALA A 59 2.34 3.06 9.22
CA ALA A 59 2.19 1.66 9.60
C ALA A 59 3.52 0.94 9.84
N THR A 60 4.62 1.32 9.15
CA THR A 60 5.95 0.72 9.38
C THR A 60 6.55 1.09 10.75
N MET A 61 6.15 2.21 11.33
CA MET A 61 6.70 2.75 12.59
C MET A 61 5.74 2.62 13.78
N ALA A 62 4.51 2.18 13.53
CA ALA A 62 3.44 2.16 14.51
C ALA A 62 3.33 0.80 15.22
N ASP A 63 2.80 0.83 16.45
CA ASP A 63 2.39 -0.36 17.19
C ASP A 63 1.25 -1.12 16.48
N GLU A 64 1.01 -2.37 16.85
CA GLU A 64 0.17 -3.31 16.10
C GLU A 64 -1.25 -2.80 15.82
N GLU A 65 -1.92 -2.20 16.80
CA GLU A 65 -3.28 -1.65 16.65
C GLU A 65 -3.31 -0.46 15.67
N VAL A 66 -2.41 0.51 15.87
CA VAL A 66 -2.31 1.69 15.01
C VAL A 66 -1.88 1.28 13.60
N ARG A 67 -0.97 0.31 13.48
CA ARG A 67 -0.53 -0.26 12.21
C ARG A 67 -1.70 -0.88 11.46
N ALA A 68 -2.48 -1.77 12.10
CA ALA A 68 -3.63 -2.40 11.46
C ALA A 68 -4.64 -1.36 10.95
N GLN A 69 -4.94 -0.34 11.77
CA GLN A 69 -5.83 0.76 11.37
C GLN A 69 -5.28 1.53 10.17
N ARG A 70 -3.97 1.82 10.15
CA ARG A 70 -3.30 2.54 9.05
C ARG A 70 -3.30 1.71 7.76
N LEU A 71 -3.00 0.42 7.83
CA LEU A 71 -3.05 -0.47 6.67
C LEU A 71 -4.47 -0.59 6.11
N ASN A 72 -5.49 -0.65 6.98
CA ASN A 72 -6.89 -0.65 6.56
C ASN A 72 -7.30 0.68 5.87
N ASN A 73 -6.85 1.81 6.40
CA ASN A 73 -7.05 3.12 5.76
C ASN A 73 -6.38 3.17 4.38
N ALA A 74 -5.12 2.74 4.27
CA ALA A 74 -4.40 2.66 3.00
C ALA A 74 -5.14 1.74 2.02
N PHE A 75 -5.59 0.57 2.47
CA PHE A 75 -6.32 -0.39 1.66
C PHE A 75 -7.62 0.20 1.11
N SER A 76 -8.41 0.86 1.96
CA SER A 76 -9.68 1.47 1.58
C SER A 76 -9.48 2.59 0.55
N ARG A 77 -8.44 3.42 0.72
CA ARG A 77 -8.07 4.46 -0.25
C ARG A 77 -7.66 3.88 -1.60
N LEU A 78 -6.81 2.84 -1.60
CA LEU A 78 -6.38 2.17 -2.83
C LEU A 78 -7.55 1.47 -3.53
N ARG A 79 -8.49 0.90 -2.77
CA ARG A 79 -9.72 0.32 -3.31
C ARG A 79 -10.55 1.38 -4.01
N ALA A 80 -10.87 2.48 -3.33
CA ALA A 80 -11.64 3.58 -3.90
C ALA A 80 -10.98 4.16 -5.15
N ALA A 81 -9.65 4.32 -5.15
CA ALA A 81 -8.90 4.74 -6.32
C ALA A 81 -8.99 3.74 -7.48
N SER A 82 -8.93 2.43 -7.20
CA SER A 82 -9.02 1.37 -8.23
C SER A 82 -10.41 1.16 -8.81
N GLU A 83 -11.46 1.62 -8.11
CA GLU A 83 -12.87 1.54 -8.53
C GLU A 83 -13.32 2.78 -9.31
N ASN A 84 -12.47 3.82 -9.36
CA ASN A 84 -12.75 5.01 -10.16
C ASN A 84 -12.52 4.72 -11.65
N ASN A 85 -13.58 4.82 -12.45
CA ASN A 85 -13.57 4.50 -13.88
C ASN A 85 -12.70 5.44 -14.73
N ASP A 86 -12.30 6.59 -14.20
CA ASP A 86 -11.44 7.56 -14.89
C ASP A 86 -9.94 7.24 -14.72
N VAL A 87 -9.59 6.12 -14.06
CA VAL A 87 -8.20 5.73 -13.79
C VAL A 87 -7.67 4.81 -14.90
N PRO A 88 -6.47 5.08 -15.44
CA PRO A 88 -5.82 4.21 -16.41
C PRO A 88 -5.65 2.77 -15.92
N PHE A 89 -5.78 1.80 -16.82
CA PHE A 89 -5.73 0.38 -16.47
C PHE A 89 -4.40 -0.04 -15.82
N ASP A 90 -3.28 0.53 -16.25
CA ASP A 90 -1.95 0.25 -15.68
C ASP A 90 -1.82 0.81 -14.25
N VAL A 91 -2.39 1.97 -13.97
CA VAL A 91 -2.53 2.50 -12.60
C VAL A 91 -3.41 1.56 -11.77
N VAL A 92 -4.60 1.19 -12.27
CA VAL A 92 -5.49 0.23 -11.58
C VAL A 92 -4.78 -1.08 -11.25
N HIS A 93 -3.95 -1.60 -12.16
CA HIS A 93 -3.17 -2.80 -11.95
C HIS A 93 -2.21 -2.66 -10.75
N ARG A 94 -1.47 -1.56 -10.68
CA ARG A 94 -0.56 -1.28 -9.54
C ARG A 94 -1.29 -1.08 -8.21
N LEU A 95 -2.46 -0.46 -8.23
CA LEU A 95 -3.29 -0.33 -7.02
C LEU A 95 -3.76 -1.70 -6.51
N ARG A 96 -4.11 -2.62 -7.41
CA ARG A 96 -4.48 -3.99 -7.03
C ARG A 96 -3.29 -4.77 -6.47
N GLU A 97 -2.11 -4.63 -7.06
CA GLU A 97 -0.87 -5.22 -6.57
C GLU A 97 -0.54 -4.72 -5.14
N ALA A 98 -0.56 -3.39 -4.94
CA ALA A 98 -0.37 -2.79 -3.62
C ALA A 98 -1.37 -3.35 -2.59
N ARG A 99 -2.65 -3.47 -2.97
CA ARG A 99 -3.70 -4.04 -2.10
C ARG A 99 -3.44 -5.50 -1.73
N GLN A 100 -2.99 -6.32 -2.67
CA GLN A 100 -2.65 -7.73 -2.40
C GLN A 100 -1.46 -7.86 -1.45
N LEU A 101 -0.49 -6.96 -1.56
CA LEU A 101 0.68 -6.91 -0.68
C LEU A 101 0.29 -6.52 0.76
N LEU A 102 -0.73 -5.66 0.92
CA LEU A 102 -1.28 -5.25 2.22
C LEU A 102 -2.21 -6.32 2.85
N LEU A 103 -3.03 -7.02 2.05
CA LEU A 103 -3.98 -8.05 2.51
C LEU A 103 -3.33 -9.33 3.03
N ALA A 104 -2.13 -9.63 2.55
CA ALA A 104 -1.43 -10.87 2.87
C ALA A 104 -0.54 -10.75 4.13
N GLU A 105 -0.74 -9.71 4.95
CA GLU A 105 -0.44 -9.81 6.37
C GLU A 105 -1.44 -10.81 6.97
N PRO A 106 -0.99 -11.96 7.52
CA PRO A 106 -1.90 -12.82 8.25
C PRO A 106 -2.45 -11.98 9.41
N GLU A 107 -3.77 -11.77 9.39
CA GLU A 107 -4.49 -11.36 10.58
C GLU A 107 -4.05 -12.30 11.70
N VAL A 108 -3.43 -11.74 12.72
CA VAL A 108 -3.25 -12.44 13.98
C VAL A 108 -4.67 -12.68 14.49
N ASN A 109 -5.15 -13.91 14.29
CA ASN A 109 -6.32 -14.57 14.88
C ASN A 109 -7.61 -13.73 15.01
N ALA A 110 -8.60 -14.07 14.20
CA ALA A 110 -9.95 -14.25 14.74
C ALA A 110 -10.00 -15.48 15.65
#